data_AF-A0A7Y8LUH7-F1
#
_entry.id   AF-A0A7Y8LUH7-F1
#
_cell.length_a   1.000
_cell.length_b   1.000
_cell.length_c   1.000
_cell.angle_alpha   90.00
_cell.angle_beta   90.00
_cell.angle_gamma   90.00
#
_symmetry.space_group_name_H-M   'P 1'
#
loop_
_entity.id
_entity.type
_entity.pdbx_description
1 polymer ?
#
loop_
_entity_poly.entity_id
_entity_poly.type
_entity_poly.pdbx_seq_one_letter_code
_entity_poly.pdbx_strand_id
1 'polypeptide(L)' 'MKKLQPGDEIVKVDKELGVAWILLPPDPNLGGFRGISPRIMDEKKFMAAKKKSEKGER' A
#
# COMPACT_ATOMS: atom_id res chain seq x y z
N MET A 1 4.59 5.81 -4.30
CA MET A 1 4.39 4.71 -3.32
C MET A 1 5.67 3.87 -3.25
N LYS A 2 6.01 3.30 -2.07
CA LYS A 2 7.20 2.45 -1.91
C LYS A 2 6.86 0.98 -2.20
N LYS A 3 7.87 0.17 -2.53
CA LYS A 3 7.74 -1.29 -2.70
C LYS A 3 7.63 -1.99 -1.34
N LEU A 4 6.93 -3.12 -1.31
CA LEU A 4 6.81 -3.98 -0.14
C LEU A 4 8.18 -4.58 0.23
N GLN A 5 8.51 -4.57 1.51
CA GLN A 5 9.76 -5.15 2.03
C GLN A 5 9.49 -6.43 2.83
N PRO A 6 10.47 -7.35 2.93
CA PRO A 6 10.31 -8.61 3.67
C PRO A 6 10.03 -8.44 5.17
N GLY A 7 10.39 -7.30 5.75
CA GLY A 7 10.14 -6.98 7.17
C GLY A 7 8.86 -6.18 7.42
N ASP A 8 8.10 -5.85 6.37
CA ASP A 8 6.85 -5.12 6.53
C ASP A 8 5.76 -6.06 7.11
N GLU A 9 5.07 -5.61 8.16
CA GLU A 9 3.96 -6.35 8.76
C GLU A 9 2.69 -6.13 7.93
N ILE A 10 2.30 -7.11 7.12
CA ILE A 10 1.15 -7.00 6.21
C ILE A 10 -0.15 -7.24 6.98
N VAL A 11 -1.03 -6.24 6.98
CA VAL A 11 -2.37 -6.32 7.60
C VAL A 11 -3.48 -6.67 6.60
N LYS A 12 -3.29 -6.31 5.31
CA LYS A 12 -4.25 -6.62 4.25
C LYS A 12 -3.54 -6.64 2.90
N VAL A 13 -3.94 -7.55 2.02
CA VAL A 13 -3.45 -7.60 0.64
C VAL A 13 -4.59 -7.32 -0.32
N ASP A 14 -4.37 -6.39 -1.24
CA ASP A 14 -5.26 -6.13 -2.36
C ASP A 14 -4.65 -6.71 -3.64
N LYS A 15 -5.13 -7.90 -4.01
CA LYS A 15 -4.63 -8.65 -5.16
C LYS A 15 -5.05 -8.04 -6.50
N GLU A 16 -6.10 -7.21 -6.51
CA GLU A 16 -6.62 -6.55 -7.71
C GLU A 16 -5.77 -5.33 -8.04
N LEU A 17 -5.46 -4.54 -7.02
CA LEU A 17 -4.60 -3.35 -7.13
C LEU A 17 -3.10 -3.70 -7.13
N GLY A 18 -2.71 -4.91 -6.71
CA GLY A 18 -1.30 -5.30 -6.61
C GLY A 18 -0.56 -4.60 -5.46
N VAL A 19 -1.29 -4.24 -4.40
CA VAL A 19 -0.74 -3.52 -3.24
C VAL A 19 -1.00 -4.30 -1.95
N ALA A 20 -0.14 -4.10 -0.96
CA ALA A 20 -0.27 -4.64 0.38
C ALA A 20 -0.26 -3.50 1.38
N TRP A 21 -1.23 -3.51 2.29
CA TRP A 21 -1.33 -2.57 3.40
C TRP A 21 -0.48 -3.10 4.54
N ILE A 22 0.48 -2.28 4.97
CA ILE A 22 1.43 -2.62 6.02
C ILE A 22 1.12 -1.83 7.28
N LEU A 23 1.38 -2.41 8.44
CA LEU A 23 1.33 -1.71 9.70
C LEU A 23 2.63 -0.95 9.92
N LEU A 24 2.53 0.36 10.13
CA LEU A 24 3.68 1.20 10.42
C LEU A 24 4.18 0.98 11.85
N PRO A 25 5.47 1.27 12.11
CA PRO A 25 5.94 1.42 13.48
C PRO A 25 5.14 2.51 14.21
N PRO A 26 5.03 2.41 15.54
CA PRO A 26 4.36 3.43 16.35
C PRO A 26 5.06 4.77 16.19
N ASP A 27 4.29 5.83 15.93
CA ASP A 27 4.82 7.18 15.83
C ASP A 27 4.93 7.82 17.22
N PRO A 28 6.15 8.13 17.71
CA PRO A 28 6.34 8.74 19.02
C PRO A 28 5.72 10.13 19.13
N ASN A 29 5.59 10.86 18.02
CA ASN A 29 4.97 12.19 18.00
C ASN A 29 3.44 12.13 18.14
N LEU A 30 2.85 10.96 17.88
CA LEU A 30 1.40 10.72 17.97
C LEU A 30 1.07 9.79 19.15
N GLY A 31 1.89 9.78 20.20
CA GLY A 31 1.65 8.97 21.40
C GLY A 31 1.70 7.46 21.15
N GLY A 32 2.45 7.01 20.14
CA GLY A 32 2.59 5.60 19.80
C GLY A 32 1.53 5.07 18.83
N PHE A 33 0.75 5.95 18.19
CA PHE A 33 -0.21 5.56 17.16
C PHE A 33 0.48 4.79 16.01
N ARG A 34 -0.12 3.66 15.58
CA ARG A 34 0.34 2.87 14.43
C ARG A 34 -0.56 3.13 13.23
N GLY A 35 -0.04 3.81 12.23
CA GLY A 35 -0.73 4.00 10.95
C GLY A 35 -0.66 2.76 10.05
N ILE A 36 -1.47 2.73 9.00
CA ILE A 36 -1.40 1.73 7.94
C ILE A 36 -0.94 2.41 6.65
N SER A 37 0.00 1.81 5.93
CA SER A 37 0.56 2.39 4.71
C SER A 37 0.47 1.47 3.51
N PRO A 38 0.13 2.01 2.32
CA PRO A 38 0.29 1.35 1.04
C PRO A 38 1.71 0.96 0.66
N ARG A 39 1.90 -0.30 0.26
CA ARG A 39 3.10 -0.79 -0.42
C ARG A 39 2.77 -1.49 -1.72
N ILE A 40 3.57 -1.25 -2.74
CA ILE A 40 3.45 -1.93 -4.04
C ILE A 40 4.05 -3.33 -3.89
N MET A 41 3.23 -4.35 -4.14
CA MET A 41 3.64 -5.76 -4.17
C MET A 41 3.89 -6.23 -5.60
N ASP A 42 3.05 -5.79 -6.55
CA ASP A 42 3.16 -6.09 -7.98
C ASP A 42 3.02 -4.81 -8.80
N GLU A 43 4.14 -4.33 -9.36
CA GLU A 43 4.18 -3.11 -10.17
C GLU A 43 3.30 -3.19 -11.42
N LYS A 44 3.18 -4.36 -12.05
CA LYS A 44 2.38 -4.50 -13.28
C LYS A 44 0.91 -4.32 -12.98
N LYS A 45 0.42 -4.96 -11.91
CA LYS A 45 -0.96 -4.83 -11.44
C LYS A 45 -1.25 -3.41 -10.96
N PHE A 46 -0.35 -2.82 -10.20
CA PHE A 46 -0.52 -1.44 -9.73
C PHE A 46 -0.63 -0.45 -10.88
N MET A 47 0.23 -0.55 -11.90
CA MET A 47 0.17 0.32 -13.08
C MET A 47 -1.08 0.07 -13.92
N ALA A 48 -1.53 -1.18 -14.05
CA ALA A 48 -2.78 -1.51 -14.74
C ALA A 48 -4.01 -0.95 -14.00
N ALA A 49 -4.05 -1.07 -12.68
CA ALA A 49 -5.11 -0.54 -11.84
C ALA A 49 -5.13 1.00 -11.86
N LYS A 50 -3.95 1.64 -11.75
CA LYS A 50 -3.82 3.09 -11.86
C LYS A 50 -4.35 3.61 -13.19
N LYS A 51 -3.98 2.97 -14.31
CA LYS A 51 -4.49 3.30 -15.65
C LYS A 51 -6.00 3.15 -15.79
N LYS A 52 -6.61 2.17 -15.11
CA LYS A 52 -8.07 2.01 -15.07
C LYS A 52 -8.74 3.10 -14.25
N SER A 53 -8.16 3.48 -13.10
CA SER A 53 -8.65 4.56 -12.25
C SER A 53 -8.60 5.91 -12.96
N GLU A 54 -7.50 6.24 -13.65
CA GLU A 54 -7.35 7.50 -14.40
C GLU A 54 -8.27 7.58 -15.64
N LYS A 55 -8.79 6.44 -16.13
CA LYS A 55 -9.73 6.41 -17.28
C LYS A 55 -11.21 6.52 -16.86
N GLY A 56 -11.51 6.45 -15.57
CA GLY A 56 -12.88 6.57 -15.03
C GLY A 56 -13.28 8.00 -14.63
N GLU A 57 -12.38 8.97 -14.79
CA GLU A 57 -12.59 10.38 -14.46
C GLU A 57 -12.60 11.20 -15.77
N ARG A 58 -13.65 11.05 -16.58
CA ARG A 58 -13.97 11.94 -17.70
C ARG A 58 -15.46 11.94 -18.01
#